data_AF-A0A2V9ZJ88-F1
#
_entry.id   AF-A0A2V9ZJ88-F1
#
_cell.length_a   1.000
_cell.length_b   1.000
_cell.length_c   1.000
_cell.angle_alpha   90.00
_cell.angle_beta   90.00
_cell.angle_gamma   90.00
#
_symmetry.space_group_name_H-M   'P 1'
#
loop_
_entity.id
_entity.type
_entity.pdbx_description
1 polymer ?
#
loop_
_entity_poly.entity_id
_entity_poly.type
_entity_poly.pdbx_seq_one_letter_code
_entity_poly.pdbx_strand_id
1 'polypeptide(L)'
;MPADYSFNNAYINASPLHAAGHLGQGVVVALIDSGTANNESTVLAISGTVLGGETFVPAGEDLITSATSTKNGMHGTWTATMIAGHALFLFANTSCFVQSLRVNASDSVLDATPYGYPGYAAVPMIGVAPAASIYSLKVFPSAGGGAPEDRIMAAMDRAITLKKNFLAGKPSVPVSGSGLEDDPFVYDSLNIGVVNMSLGGPTTAAGRDLEDLLTLEMVKADITLADSTGNAGPSGLTTGSPSTGLGSIASAASLTPAHERIYRDLPSAADPTTCRLGRGMLYHPTNTIKTAYFSSRGPTADGRVGVDVISA
;
A
#
# COMPACT_ATOMS: atom_id res chain seq x y z
N MET A 1 15.62 -5.93 -19.18
CA MET A 1 14.24 -5.56 -18.86
C MET A 1 13.98 -4.15 -19.38
N PRO A 2 12.75 -3.74 -19.73
CA PRO A 2 12.49 -2.36 -20.17
C PRO A 2 12.96 -1.36 -19.10
N ALA A 3 13.53 -0.23 -19.51
CA ALA A 3 14.27 0.67 -18.64
C ALA A 3 13.40 1.46 -17.63
N ASP A 4 12.08 1.47 -17.78
CA ASP A 4 11.17 2.29 -16.97
C ASP A 4 10.03 1.47 -16.37
N TYR A 5 10.31 0.81 -15.23
CA TYR A 5 9.28 0.17 -14.42
C TYR A 5 8.56 1.20 -13.56
N SER A 6 7.45 1.72 -14.08
CA SER A 6 6.47 2.54 -13.38
C SER A 6 6.88 3.99 -13.05
N PHE A 7 5.94 4.90 -13.30
CA PHE A 7 6.07 6.32 -13.01
C PHE A 7 6.32 6.60 -11.51
N ASN A 8 5.70 5.82 -10.62
CA ASN A 8 5.87 5.99 -9.17
C ASN A 8 7.24 5.54 -8.69
N ASN A 9 7.75 4.41 -9.17
CA ASN A 9 9.09 3.94 -8.81
C ASN A 9 10.17 4.87 -9.36
N ALA A 10 9.98 5.44 -10.55
CA ALA A 10 10.87 6.47 -11.06
C ALA A 10 10.83 7.74 -10.19
N TYR A 11 9.64 8.16 -9.76
CA TYR A 11 9.46 9.34 -8.91
C TYR A 11 10.18 9.24 -7.56
N ILE A 12 10.12 8.07 -6.91
CA ILE A 12 10.83 7.83 -5.63
C ILE A 12 12.26 7.29 -5.82
N ASN A 13 12.77 7.27 -7.06
CA ASN A 13 14.10 6.78 -7.41
C ASN A 13 14.37 5.31 -7.01
N ALA A 14 13.36 4.45 -7.11
CA ALA A 14 13.49 3.00 -6.93
C ALA A 14 14.05 2.28 -8.17
N SER A 15 13.93 2.88 -9.37
CA SER A 15 14.38 2.24 -10.63
C SER A 15 15.86 1.82 -10.62
N PRO A 16 16.82 2.62 -10.12
CA PRO A 16 18.22 2.17 -10.03
C PRO A 16 18.43 0.98 -9.07
N LEU A 17 17.63 0.90 -7.99
CA LEU A 17 17.68 -0.23 -7.06
C LEU A 17 17.16 -1.50 -7.71
N HIS A 18 16.05 -1.40 -8.45
CA HIS A 18 15.53 -2.52 -9.25
C HIS A 18 16.53 -2.99 -10.29
N ALA A 19 17.19 -2.06 -11.00
CA ALA A 19 18.22 -2.38 -11.98
C ALA A 19 19.45 -3.07 -11.35
N ALA A 20 19.77 -2.76 -10.10
CA ALA A 20 20.79 -3.43 -9.31
C ALA A 20 20.33 -4.79 -8.74
N GLY A 21 19.08 -5.20 -8.98
CA GLY A 21 18.51 -6.45 -8.50
C GLY A 21 17.95 -6.39 -7.08
N HIS A 22 17.89 -5.21 -6.45
CA HIS A 22 17.25 -5.02 -5.15
C HIS A 22 15.74 -4.89 -5.34
N LEU A 23 15.03 -6.02 -5.25
CA LEU A 23 13.59 -6.10 -5.48
C LEU A 23 12.79 -6.44 -4.21
N GLY A 24 13.45 -6.51 -3.05
CA GLY A 24 12.83 -6.90 -1.78
C GLY A 24 12.90 -8.39 -1.47
N GLN A 25 13.77 -9.15 -2.14
CA GLN A 25 13.93 -10.58 -1.92
C GLN A 25 14.20 -10.88 -0.43
N GLY A 26 13.41 -11.78 0.16
CA GLY A 26 13.55 -12.20 1.56
C GLY A 26 13.05 -11.17 2.59
N VAL A 27 12.52 -10.03 2.15
CA VAL A 27 11.85 -9.06 3.02
C VAL A 27 10.40 -9.48 3.20
N VAL A 28 9.97 -9.63 4.46
CA VAL A 28 8.56 -9.80 4.80
C VAL A 28 8.01 -8.47 5.31
N VAL A 29 6.94 -8.00 4.67
CA VAL A 29 6.20 -6.80 5.05
C VAL A 29 4.91 -7.23 5.74
N ALA A 30 4.75 -6.87 7.00
CA ALA A 30 3.46 -6.97 7.67
C ALA A 30 2.58 -5.79 7.23
N LEU A 31 1.40 -6.07 6.70
CA LEU A 31 0.45 -5.05 6.26
C LEU A 31 -0.75 -5.02 7.22
N ILE A 32 -0.85 -3.97 8.02
CA ILE A 32 -1.97 -3.74 8.94
C ILE A 32 -3.02 -2.89 8.21
N ASP A 33 -4.10 -3.52 7.75
CA ASP A 33 -5.11 -2.88 6.89
C ASP A 33 -6.44 -3.67 6.89
N SER A 34 -7.26 -3.55 5.85
CA SER A 34 -8.53 -4.27 5.67
C SER A 34 -8.39 -5.75 5.31
N GLY A 35 -7.16 -6.24 5.15
CA GLY A 35 -6.82 -7.55 4.60
C GLY A 35 -6.25 -7.48 3.19
N THR A 36 -5.66 -8.59 2.73
CA THR A 36 -4.93 -8.67 1.45
C THR A 36 -5.33 -9.92 0.69
N ALA A 37 -6.03 -9.75 -0.43
CA ALA A 37 -6.51 -10.88 -1.24
C ALA A 37 -5.37 -11.83 -1.65
N ASN A 38 -5.54 -13.13 -1.39
CA ASN A 38 -4.63 -14.19 -1.86
C ASN A 38 -5.34 -15.09 -2.86
N ASN A 39 -5.69 -14.53 -4.02
CA ASN A 39 -6.40 -15.25 -5.08
C ASN A 39 -5.91 -14.80 -6.45
N GLU A 40 -5.11 -15.63 -7.11
CA GLU A 40 -4.50 -15.32 -8.40
C GLU A 40 -5.53 -15.15 -9.54
N SER A 41 -6.71 -15.76 -9.42
CA SER A 41 -7.76 -15.65 -10.44
C SER A 41 -8.44 -14.28 -10.43
N THR A 42 -8.38 -13.56 -9.30
CA THR A 42 -9.00 -12.24 -9.14
C THR A 42 -7.96 -11.12 -9.02
N VAL A 43 -6.86 -11.36 -8.31
CA VAL A 43 -5.81 -10.38 -8.03
C VAL A 43 -4.46 -10.94 -8.48
N LEU A 44 -4.25 -10.94 -9.79
CA LEU A 44 -3.00 -11.40 -10.40
C LEU A 44 -1.77 -10.59 -9.95
N ALA A 45 -1.96 -9.32 -9.58
CA ALA A 45 -0.87 -8.39 -9.30
C ALA A 45 0.07 -8.82 -8.18
N ILE A 46 -0.41 -9.62 -7.22
CA ILE A 46 0.34 -10.06 -6.04
C ILE A 46 0.29 -11.59 -5.89
N SER A 47 0.07 -12.32 -6.99
CA SER A 47 0.02 -13.78 -6.94
C SER A 47 1.32 -14.37 -6.38
N GLY A 48 1.23 -15.30 -5.43
CA GLY A 48 2.40 -15.92 -4.80
C GLY A 48 3.17 -15.03 -3.81
N THR A 49 2.74 -13.78 -3.57
CA THR A 49 3.39 -12.86 -2.63
C THR A 49 2.82 -12.92 -1.22
N VAL A 50 1.55 -13.28 -1.05
CA VAL A 50 0.88 -13.29 0.26
C VAL A 50 1.19 -14.60 0.99
N LEU A 51 1.91 -14.51 2.11
CA LEU A 51 2.31 -15.67 2.93
C LEU A 51 1.16 -16.26 3.73
N GLY A 52 0.18 -15.43 4.09
CA GLY A 52 -0.87 -15.72 5.06
C GLY A 52 -1.30 -14.46 5.80
N GLY A 53 -1.97 -14.64 6.94
CA GLY A 53 -2.44 -13.52 7.74
C GLY A 53 -3.38 -13.89 8.88
N GLU A 54 -3.67 -12.91 9.71
CA GLU A 54 -4.53 -13.02 10.90
C GLU A 54 -5.58 -11.90 10.91
N THR A 55 -6.79 -12.21 11.37
CA THR A 55 -7.84 -11.21 11.59
C THR A 55 -7.88 -10.82 13.06
N PHE A 56 -7.96 -9.51 13.30
CA PHE A 56 -8.24 -8.92 14.62
C PHE A 56 -9.66 -8.36 14.69
N VAL A 57 -10.41 -8.46 13.58
CA VAL A 57 -11.84 -8.13 13.54
C VAL A 57 -12.62 -9.30 14.13
N PRO A 58 -13.40 -9.11 15.21
CA PRO A 58 -14.19 -10.17 15.81
C PRO A 58 -15.20 -10.76 14.80
N ALA A 59 -15.41 -12.07 14.84
CA ALA A 59 -16.34 -12.76 13.94
C ALA A 59 -17.82 -12.30 14.08
N GLY A 60 -18.16 -11.67 15.21
CA GLY A 60 -19.48 -11.05 15.40
C GLY A 60 -19.65 -9.69 14.72
N GLU A 61 -18.55 -9.05 14.31
CA GLU A 61 -18.55 -7.75 13.63
C GLU A 61 -18.39 -7.87 12.11
N ASP A 62 -17.73 -8.93 11.63
CA ASP A 62 -17.49 -9.15 10.20
C ASP A 62 -17.68 -10.61 9.81
N LEU A 63 -18.49 -10.83 8.77
CA LEU A 63 -18.74 -12.16 8.21
C LEU A 63 -17.55 -12.69 7.42
N ILE A 64 -16.68 -11.81 6.95
CA ILE A 64 -15.44 -12.18 6.26
C ILE A 64 -14.35 -12.31 7.31
N THR A 65 -14.12 -13.52 7.81
CA THR A 65 -13.17 -13.76 8.91
C THR A 65 -11.73 -13.96 8.46
N SER A 66 -11.50 -14.20 7.16
CA SER A 66 -10.12 -14.36 6.65
C SER A 66 -9.45 -13.02 6.36
N ALA A 67 -8.22 -12.85 6.82
CA ALA A 67 -7.36 -11.72 6.47
C ALA A 67 -6.93 -11.72 5.00
N THR A 68 -7.02 -12.87 4.31
CA THR A 68 -6.61 -13.00 2.91
C THR A 68 -7.75 -13.11 1.91
N SER A 69 -8.99 -12.90 2.36
CA SER A 69 -10.15 -12.92 1.47
C SER A 69 -10.15 -11.76 0.47
N THR A 70 -10.46 -12.07 -0.78
CA THR A 70 -10.82 -11.18 -1.89
C THR A 70 -12.09 -10.40 -1.58
N LYS A 71 -12.91 -10.89 -0.65
CA LYS A 71 -14.11 -10.19 -0.16
C LYS A 71 -13.82 -9.14 0.89
N ASN A 72 -12.56 -8.99 1.31
CA ASN A 72 -12.15 -7.90 2.18
C ASN A 72 -12.31 -6.53 1.50
N GLY A 73 -12.28 -5.47 2.29
CA GLY A 73 -12.18 -4.12 1.76
C GLY A 73 -10.96 -4.01 0.84
N MET A 74 -11.13 -3.37 -0.31
CA MET A 74 -10.11 -3.30 -1.37
C MET A 74 -8.82 -2.57 -0.97
N HIS A 75 -8.88 -1.73 0.06
CA HIS A 75 -7.81 -0.84 0.48
C HIS A 75 -6.49 -1.59 0.77
N GLY A 76 -6.49 -2.60 1.65
CA GLY A 76 -5.29 -3.38 1.95
C GLY A 76 -4.73 -4.16 0.75
N THR A 77 -5.56 -4.60 -0.18
CA THR A 77 -5.09 -5.26 -1.42
C THR A 77 -4.42 -4.25 -2.37
N TRP A 78 -4.96 -3.03 -2.47
CA TRP A 78 -4.33 -1.95 -3.23
C TRP A 78 -3.00 -1.53 -2.60
N THR A 79 -2.95 -1.37 -1.28
CA THR A 79 -1.72 -1.08 -0.54
C THR A 79 -0.66 -2.17 -0.77
N ALA A 80 -1.03 -3.45 -0.66
CA ALA A 80 -0.13 -4.57 -0.95
C ALA A 80 0.40 -4.56 -2.38
N THR A 81 -0.43 -4.16 -3.36
CA THR A 81 -0.02 -4.04 -4.76
C THR A 81 1.00 -2.93 -4.96
N MET A 82 0.90 -1.81 -4.24
CA MET A 82 1.91 -0.75 -4.25
C MET A 82 3.24 -1.21 -3.64
N ILE A 83 3.20 -2.12 -2.67
CA ILE A 83 4.40 -2.70 -2.04
C ILE A 83 5.05 -3.72 -2.97
N ALA A 84 4.31 -4.75 -3.38
CA ALA A 84 4.88 -5.96 -3.99
C ALA A 84 4.20 -6.42 -5.27
N GLY A 85 3.47 -5.53 -5.95
CA GLY A 85 2.86 -5.81 -7.25
C GLY A 85 3.90 -6.24 -8.30
N HIS A 86 3.58 -7.21 -9.15
CA HIS A 86 4.51 -7.74 -10.14
C HIS A 86 3.80 -8.31 -11.39
N ALA A 87 2.73 -7.65 -11.86
CA ALA A 87 1.97 -8.11 -13.02
C ALA A 87 1.92 -7.08 -14.16
N LEU A 88 1.56 -7.58 -15.34
CA LEU A 88 1.15 -6.78 -16.50
C LEU A 88 -0.35 -6.89 -16.67
N PHE A 89 -1.05 -5.76 -16.73
CA PHE A 89 -2.47 -5.72 -17.04
C PHE A 89 -2.69 -5.43 -18.52
N LEU A 90 -3.58 -6.19 -19.15
CA LEU A 90 -3.89 -6.04 -20.56
C LEU A 90 -5.15 -5.19 -20.72
N PHE A 91 -5.03 -4.14 -21.53
CA PHE A 91 -6.13 -3.25 -21.87
C PHE A 91 -6.23 -3.10 -23.37
N ALA A 92 -7.45 -3.03 -23.91
CA ALA A 92 -7.62 -2.71 -25.32
C ALA A 92 -6.96 -1.36 -25.64
N ASN A 93 -6.28 -1.26 -26.78
CA ASN A 93 -5.64 -0.02 -27.24
C ASN A 93 -6.63 1.15 -27.39
N THR A 94 -7.91 0.83 -27.54
CA THR A 94 -9.02 1.79 -27.66
C THR A 94 -9.62 2.20 -26.32
N SER A 95 -9.20 1.59 -25.20
CA SER A 95 -9.71 1.95 -23.88
C SER A 95 -9.32 3.38 -23.51
N CYS A 96 -10.22 4.09 -22.82
CA CYS A 96 -9.96 5.44 -22.33
C CYS A 96 -8.69 5.51 -21.46
N PHE A 97 -8.47 4.47 -20.64
CA PHE A 97 -7.30 4.35 -19.79
C PHE A 97 -6.00 4.33 -20.59
N VAL A 98 -5.88 3.46 -21.60
CA VAL A 98 -4.69 3.39 -22.45
C VAL A 98 -4.50 4.68 -23.25
N GLN A 99 -5.58 5.27 -23.76
CA GLN A 99 -5.51 6.54 -24.50
C GLN A 99 -5.02 7.69 -23.60
N SER A 100 -5.52 7.78 -22.37
CA SER A 100 -5.07 8.81 -21.42
C SER A 100 -3.63 8.57 -20.94
N LEU A 101 -3.24 7.31 -20.69
CA LEU A 101 -1.86 6.95 -20.39
C LEU A 101 -0.92 7.36 -21.52
N ARG A 102 -1.25 7.10 -22.78
CA ARG A 102 -0.42 7.51 -23.93
C ARG A 102 -0.20 9.02 -24.01
N VAL A 103 -1.17 9.81 -23.56
CA VAL A 103 -1.07 11.28 -23.55
C VAL A 103 -0.26 11.79 -22.36
N ASN A 104 -0.43 11.16 -21.18
CA ASN A 104 0.04 11.73 -19.91
C ASN A 104 1.23 10.98 -19.27
N ALA A 105 1.49 9.75 -19.68
CA ALA A 105 2.53 8.85 -19.18
C ALA A 105 2.83 7.73 -20.20
N SER A 106 3.31 8.10 -21.40
CA SER A 106 3.49 7.16 -22.51
C SER A 106 4.37 5.96 -22.17
N ASP A 107 5.38 6.17 -21.33
CA ASP A 107 6.36 5.15 -20.96
C ASP A 107 5.77 4.05 -20.05
N SER A 108 4.57 4.29 -19.49
CA SER A 108 3.79 3.30 -18.74
C SER A 108 2.97 2.36 -19.64
N VAL A 109 3.08 2.46 -20.97
CA VAL A 109 2.28 1.66 -21.94
C VAL A 109 3.20 0.86 -22.84
N LEU A 110 3.15 -0.46 -22.72
CA LEU A 110 3.89 -1.39 -23.57
C LEU A 110 2.99 -1.96 -24.67
N ASP A 111 3.53 -2.21 -25.86
CA ASP A 111 2.83 -2.99 -26.89
C ASP A 111 2.68 -4.43 -26.40
N ALA A 112 1.46 -4.97 -26.42
CA ALA A 112 1.19 -6.32 -25.98
C ALA A 112 1.34 -7.38 -27.08
N THR A 113 1.60 -6.97 -28.33
CA THR A 113 1.81 -7.88 -29.47
C THR A 113 2.93 -8.91 -29.22
N PRO A 114 4.11 -8.54 -28.66
CA PRO A 114 5.17 -9.51 -28.32
C PRO A 114 4.75 -10.57 -27.29
N TYR A 115 3.70 -10.31 -26.52
CA TYR A 115 3.13 -11.23 -25.53
C TYR A 115 1.94 -12.03 -26.08
N GLY A 116 1.63 -11.92 -27.39
CA GLY A 116 0.54 -12.65 -28.04
C GLY A 116 -0.82 -11.95 -28.01
N TYR A 117 -0.87 -10.66 -27.65
CA TYR A 117 -2.12 -9.89 -27.55
C TYR A 117 -2.14 -8.70 -28.51
N PRO A 118 -2.24 -8.92 -29.84
CA PRO A 118 -2.32 -7.83 -30.80
C PRO A 118 -3.58 -6.97 -30.57
N GLY A 119 -3.43 -5.65 -30.67
CA GLY A 119 -4.52 -4.71 -30.40
C GLY A 119 -4.72 -4.35 -28.93
N TYR A 120 -3.90 -4.90 -28.04
CA TYR A 120 -3.87 -4.57 -26.61
C TYR A 120 -2.57 -3.83 -26.25
N ALA A 121 -2.64 -3.11 -25.14
CA ALA A 121 -1.49 -2.58 -24.43
C ALA A 121 -1.30 -3.34 -23.13
N ALA A 122 -0.05 -3.55 -22.74
CA ALA A 122 0.34 -4.05 -21.43
C ALA A 122 0.75 -2.87 -20.55
N VAL A 123 0.07 -2.72 -19.41
CA VAL A 123 0.36 -1.69 -18.41
C VAL A 123 0.97 -2.38 -17.19
N PRO A 124 2.24 -2.11 -16.85
CA PRO A 124 2.89 -2.72 -15.71
C PRO A 124 2.36 -2.17 -14.39
N MET A 125 1.98 -3.07 -13.49
CA MET A 125 1.65 -2.78 -12.10
C MET A 125 2.72 -3.41 -11.22
N ILE A 126 3.78 -2.63 -11.00
CA ILE A 126 4.98 -3.07 -10.29
C ILE A 126 5.13 -2.26 -9.01
N GLY A 127 5.11 -2.94 -7.87
CA GLY A 127 5.33 -2.33 -6.56
C GLY A 127 6.77 -1.89 -6.36
N VAL A 128 7.03 -1.21 -5.25
CA VAL A 128 8.37 -0.73 -4.89
C VAL A 128 9.33 -1.87 -4.56
N ALA A 129 8.82 -2.98 -4.05
CA ALA A 129 9.56 -4.19 -3.67
C ALA A 129 8.84 -5.43 -4.24
N PRO A 130 8.87 -5.65 -5.56
CA PRO A 130 8.04 -6.65 -6.24
C PRO A 130 8.37 -8.11 -5.87
N ALA A 131 9.52 -8.36 -5.22
CA ALA A 131 9.92 -9.68 -4.72
C ALA A 131 9.81 -9.82 -3.19
N ALA A 132 9.23 -8.83 -2.51
CA ALA A 132 8.90 -8.94 -1.09
C ALA A 132 7.68 -9.85 -0.89
N SER A 133 7.53 -10.36 0.34
CA SER A 133 6.38 -11.15 0.76
C SER A 133 5.50 -10.34 1.70
N ILE A 134 4.17 -10.55 1.63
CA ILE A 134 3.19 -9.84 2.46
C ILE A 134 2.63 -10.79 3.53
N TYR A 135 2.57 -10.34 4.77
CA TYR A 135 1.80 -10.97 5.84
C TYR A 135 0.66 -10.03 6.26
N SER A 136 -0.59 -10.48 6.09
CA SER A 136 -1.75 -9.62 6.27
C SER A 136 -2.24 -9.62 7.72
N LEU A 137 -2.39 -8.44 8.32
CA LEU A 137 -2.95 -8.25 9.65
C LEU A 137 -4.23 -7.41 9.51
N LYS A 138 -5.38 -8.09 9.45
CA LYS A 138 -6.65 -7.44 9.16
C LYS A 138 -7.22 -6.77 10.42
N VAL A 139 -7.42 -5.45 10.36
CA VAL A 139 -7.99 -4.64 11.46
C VAL A 139 -9.29 -3.94 11.07
N PHE A 140 -9.53 -3.69 9.78
CA PHE A 140 -10.79 -3.10 9.32
C PHE A 140 -11.80 -4.18 8.88
N PRO A 141 -13.10 -3.99 9.19
CA PRO A 141 -14.15 -4.83 8.62
C PRO A 141 -14.19 -4.77 7.08
N SER A 142 -14.63 -5.85 6.46
CA SER A 142 -14.76 -6.00 5.00
C SER A 142 -15.70 -4.95 4.37
N ALA A 143 -16.74 -4.53 5.10
CA ALA A 143 -17.68 -3.50 4.68
C ALA A 143 -17.11 -2.07 4.76
N GLY A 144 -15.86 -1.91 5.23
CA GLY A 144 -15.22 -0.64 5.52
C GLY A 144 -15.56 -0.10 6.92
N GLY A 145 -15.16 1.15 7.18
CA GLY A 145 -15.33 1.81 8.47
C GLY A 145 -14.00 2.00 9.21
N GLY A 146 -14.09 2.36 10.49
CA GLY A 146 -12.92 2.53 11.37
C GLY A 146 -12.54 1.23 12.08
N ALA A 147 -11.36 1.23 12.70
CA ALA A 147 -10.90 0.20 13.62
C ALA A 147 -10.69 0.83 15.00
N PRO A 148 -11.12 0.18 16.09
CA PRO A 148 -10.73 0.58 17.44
C PRO A 148 -9.21 0.56 17.62
N GLU A 149 -8.69 1.48 18.43
CA GLU A 149 -7.24 1.65 18.70
C GLU A 149 -6.62 0.37 19.29
N ASP A 150 -7.32 -0.30 20.20
CA ASP A 150 -6.87 -1.55 20.82
C ASP A 150 -6.65 -2.68 19.81
N ARG A 151 -7.44 -2.71 18.73
CA ARG A 151 -7.27 -3.64 17.62
C ARG A 151 -6.02 -3.36 16.80
N ILE A 152 -5.76 -2.08 16.53
CA ILE A 152 -4.56 -1.65 15.80
C ILE A 152 -3.32 -1.97 16.65
N MET A 153 -3.34 -1.64 17.94
CA MET A 153 -2.29 -1.97 18.89
C MET A 153 -2.03 -3.48 18.96
N ALA A 154 -3.07 -4.31 18.98
CA ALA A 154 -2.92 -5.77 18.98
C ALA A 154 -2.22 -6.28 17.71
N ALA A 155 -2.52 -5.71 16.54
CA ALA A 155 -1.84 -6.05 15.29
C ALA A 155 -0.37 -5.57 15.29
N MET A 156 -0.09 -4.38 15.82
CA MET A 156 1.27 -3.86 15.99
C MET A 156 2.11 -4.75 16.91
N ASP A 157 1.57 -5.11 18.08
CA ASP A 157 2.23 -6.02 19.03
C ASP A 157 2.43 -7.42 18.44
N ARG A 158 1.48 -7.89 17.62
CA ARG A 158 1.62 -9.16 16.90
C ARG A 158 2.80 -9.14 15.94
N ALA A 159 2.99 -8.07 15.16
CA ALA A 159 4.13 -7.93 14.25
C ALA A 159 5.47 -7.97 15.02
N ILE A 160 5.55 -7.26 16.15
CA ILE A 160 6.70 -7.28 17.06
C ILE A 160 6.96 -8.71 17.59
N THR A 161 5.90 -9.41 18.01
CA THR A 161 5.97 -10.78 18.53
C THR A 161 6.51 -11.75 17.49
N LEU A 162 6.02 -11.68 16.25
CA LEU A 162 6.48 -12.52 15.14
C LEU A 162 8.00 -12.35 14.89
N LYS A 163 8.46 -11.09 14.83
CA LYS A 163 9.88 -10.76 14.65
C LYS A 163 10.73 -11.21 15.84
N LYS A 164 10.30 -10.95 17.08
CA LYS A 164 11.03 -11.39 18.28
C LYS A 164 11.16 -12.92 18.34
N ASN A 165 10.10 -13.65 17.98
CA ASN A 165 10.13 -15.10 17.89
C ASN A 165 11.12 -15.60 16.81
N PHE A 166 11.17 -14.93 15.65
CA PHE A 166 12.18 -15.21 14.62
C PHE A 166 13.60 -14.98 15.11
N LEU A 167 13.86 -13.84 15.75
CA LEU A 167 15.18 -13.53 16.33
C LEU A 167 15.58 -14.51 17.44
N ALA A 168 14.61 -15.09 18.15
CA ALA A 168 14.83 -16.15 19.13
C ALA A 168 15.08 -17.54 18.50
N GLY A 169 15.14 -17.65 17.17
CA GLY A 169 15.42 -18.90 16.46
C GLY A 169 14.24 -19.85 16.33
N LYS A 170 13.00 -19.39 16.56
CA LYS A 170 11.83 -20.21 16.27
C LYS A 170 11.70 -20.45 14.76
N PRO A 171 11.27 -21.64 14.31
CA PRO A 171 11.07 -21.91 12.89
C PRO A 171 9.94 -21.06 12.30
N SER A 172 10.17 -20.48 11.12
CA SER A 172 9.13 -19.80 10.32
C SER A 172 8.37 -20.80 9.45
N VAL A 173 7.56 -21.63 10.11
CA VAL A 173 6.64 -22.57 9.45
C VAL A 173 5.20 -22.27 9.87
N PRO A 174 4.19 -22.53 9.01
CA PRO A 174 2.80 -22.36 9.40
C PRO A 174 2.47 -23.22 10.63
N VAL A 175 1.78 -22.62 11.60
CA VAL A 175 1.27 -23.29 12.81
C VAL A 175 -0.22 -23.63 12.69
N SER A 176 -0.93 -22.94 11.80
CA SER A 176 -2.29 -23.28 11.39
C SER A 176 -2.58 -22.74 9.97
N GLY A 177 -3.75 -23.10 9.44
CA GLY A 177 -4.21 -22.74 8.10
C GLY A 177 -3.68 -23.67 7.00
N SER A 178 -4.41 -23.70 5.89
CA SER A 178 -4.05 -24.45 4.68
C SER A 178 -3.37 -23.58 3.62
N GLY A 179 -3.32 -22.26 3.82
CA GLY A 179 -2.81 -21.30 2.85
C GLY A 179 -3.83 -20.90 1.78
N LEU A 180 -5.03 -21.47 1.85
CA LEU A 180 -6.15 -21.05 1.02
C LEU A 180 -6.64 -19.66 1.45
N GLU A 181 -7.28 -18.97 0.51
CA GLU A 181 -7.77 -17.61 0.71
C GLU A 181 -8.67 -17.44 1.96
N ASP A 182 -9.57 -18.40 2.22
CA ASP A 182 -10.47 -18.38 3.37
C ASP A 182 -9.90 -19.07 4.62
N ASP A 183 -8.69 -19.65 4.52
CA ASP A 183 -7.98 -20.35 5.60
C ASP A 183 -6.46 -20.09 5.48
N PRO A 184 -6.02 -18.82 5.69
CA PRO A 184 -4.64 -18.41 5.49
C PRO A 184 -3.69 -19.10 6.43
N PHE A 185 -2.44 -19.28 6.01
CA PHE A 185 -1.40 -19.67 6.93
C PHE A 185 -1.24 -18.63 8.05
N VAL A 186 -1.14 -19.13 9.28
CA VAL A 186 -0.76 -18.36 10.46
C VAL A 186 0.61 -18.86 10.92
N TYR A 187 1.47 -17.94 11.34
CA TYR A 187 2.84 -18.26 11.77
C TYR A 187 3.04 -17.84 13.22
N ASP A 188 3.89 -18.54 13.96
CA ASP A 188 4.36 -18.05 15.27
C ASP A 188 5.65 -17.23 15.18
N SER A 189 6.31 -17.25 14.03
CA SER A 189 7.61 -16.63 13.82
C SER A 189 7.77 -16.23 12.36
N LEU A 190 8.02 -14.95 12.10
CA LEU A 190 8.32 -14.42 10.78
C LEU A 190 9.37 -13.31 10.90
N ASN A 191 10.29 -13.24 9.94
CA ASN A 191 11.25 -12.13 9.86
C ASN A 191 10.61 -10.88 9.29
N ILE A 192 9.66 -10.29 10.03
CA ILE A 192 9.06 -9.00 9.65
C ILE A 192 10.16 -7.94 9.65
N GLY A 193 10.48 -7.40 8.47
CA GLY A 193 11.45 -6.31 8.33
C GLY A 193 10.78 -4.95 8.27
N VAL A 194 9.56 -4.91 7.73
CA VAL A 194 8.77 -3.69 7.55
C VAL A 194 7.34 -3.92 8.02
N VAL A 195 6.77 -2.93 8.69
CA VAL A 195 5.32 -2.83 8.88
C VAL A 195 4.83 -1.65 8.02
N ASN A 196 3.79 -1.86 7.24
CA ASN A 196 3.10 -0.78 6.53
C ASN A 196 1.74 -0.54 7.18
N MET A 197 1.44 0.72 7.47
CA MET A 197 0.15 1.18 7.98
C MET A 197 -0.35 2.30 7.05
N SER A 198 -1.44 2.04 6.33
CA SER A 198 -2.11 3.06 5.51
C SER A 198 -3.37 3.55 6.24
N LEU A 199 -3.20 3.86 7.52
CA LEU A 199 -4.28 4.18 8.44
C LEU A 199 -3.80 5.18 9.49
N GLY A 200 -4.70 5.70 10.30
CA GLY A 200 -4.34 6.54 11.41
C GLY A 200 -5.54 7.32 11.96
N GLY A 201 -5.38 7.84 13.16
CA GLY A 201 -6.38 8.63 13.86
C GLY A 201 -5.87 10.03 14.21
N PRO A 202 -6.77 11.03 14.34
CA PRO A 202 -6.37 12.34 14.85
C PRO A 202 -5.83 12.20 16.29
N THR A 203 -4.74 12.90 16.59
CA THR A 203 -4.17 12.92 17.94
C THR A 203 -3.81 14.35 18.38
N THR A 204 -3.92 14.59 19.67
CA THR A 204 -3.36 15.79 20.34
C THR A 204 -2.16 15.45 21.23
N ALA A 205 -1.82 14.16 21.37
CA ALA A 205 -0.75 13.64 22.21
C ALA A 205 0.38 13.04 21.35
N ALA A 206 0.72 13.71 20.24
CA ALA A 206 1.75 13.29 19.30
C ALA A 206 3.06 12.83 19.99
N GLY A 207 3.55 11.67 19.60
CA GLY A 207 4.70 10.97 20.15
C GLY A 207 4.45 10.28 21.50
N ARG A 208 3.20 10.30 22.01
CA ARG A 208 2.86 9.81 23.36
C ARG A 208 1.60 8.94 23.41
N ASP A 209 0.83 8.85 22.32
CA ASP A 209 -0.24 7.86 22.21
C ASP A 209 0.34 6.44 22.27
N LEU A 210 -0.50 5.47 22.63
CA LEU A 210 -0.03 4.10 22.81
C LEU A 210 0.47 3.49 21.49
N GLU A 211 -0.21 3.77 20.37
CA GLU A 211 0.27 3.38 19.05
C GLU A 211 1.62 4.07 18.71
N ASP A 212 1.77 5.37 19.00
CA ASP A 212 3.02 6.11 18.82
C ASP A 212 4.18 5.49 19.63
N LEU A 213 3.92 5.03 20.87
CA LEU A 213 4.92 4.35 21.70
C LEU A 213 5.31 2.98 21.14
N LEU A 214 4.35 2.25 20.55
CA LEU A 214 4.62 0.97 19.89
C LEU A 214 5.53 1.12 18.67
N THR A 215 5.55 2.28 18.00
CA THR A 215 6.50 2.55 16.90
C THR A 215 7.96 2.44 17.37
N LEU A 216 8.28 2.88 18.59
CA LEU A 216 9.62 2.73 19.16
C LEU A 216 9.95 1.29 19.50
N GLU A 217 8.97 0.51 19.95
CA GLU A 217 9.14 -0.92 20.21
C GLU A 217 9.37 -1.72 18.92
N MET A 218 8.77 -1.30 17.80
CA MET A 218 9.07 -1.84 16.48
C MET A 218 10.53 -1.60 16.09
N VAL A 219 11.04 -0.38 16.23
CA VAL A 219 12.45 -0.08 15.96
C VAL A 219 13.38 -0.91 16.83
N LYS A 220 13.08 -1.06 18.13
CA LYS A 220 13.86 -1.94 19.04
C LYS A 220 13.84 -3.40 18.63
N ALA A 221 12.80 -3.84 17.93
CA ALA A 221 12.66 -5.20 17.41
C ALA A 221 13.27 -5.36 16.01
N ASP A 222 13.98 -4.36 15.46
CA ASP A 222 14.52 -4.37 14.09
C ASP A 222 13.40 -4.45 13.03
N ILE A 223 12.37 -3.62 13.22
CA ILE A 223 11.26 -3.40 12.29
C ILE A 223 11.21 -1.92 11.93
N THR A 224 11.19 -1.60 10.63
CA THR A 224 10.87 -0.26 10.15
C THR A 224 9.37 -0.11 9.95
N LEU A 225 8.77 0.92 10.54
CA LEU A 225 7.37 1.26 10.32
C LEU A 225 7.26 2.36 9.26
N ALA A 226 6.54 2.08 8.17
CA ALA A 226 6.10 3.07 7.20
C ALA A 226 4.61 3.35 7.43
N ASP A 227 4.27 4.60 7.71
CA ASP A 227 2.91 4.99 8.06
C ASP A 227 2.42 6.21 7.26
N SER A 228 1.13 6.29 7.03
CA SER A 228 0.50 7.43 6.37
C SER A 228 0.33 8.59 7.34
N THR A 229 0.69 9.79 6.91
CA THR A 229 0.44 11.03 7.68
C THR A 229 -1.05 11.36 7.82
N GLY A 230 -1.91 10.74 6.99
CA GLY A 230 -3.34 10.96 6.96
C GLY A 230 -3.84 11.90 5.86
N ASN A 231 -5.16 12.04 5.78
CA ASN A 231 -5.87 12.74 4.70
C ASN A 231 -6.65 13.98 5.19
N ALA A 232 -6.19 14.62 6.26
CA ALA A 232 -6.89 15.74 6.91
C ALA A 232 -6.33 17.13 6.53
N GLY A 233 -5.52 17.22 5.48
CA GLY A 233 -5.03 18.47 4.91
C GLY A 233 -6.12 19.32 4.24
N PRO A 234 -5.80 20.54 3.78
CA PRO A 234 -4.46 21.12 3.68
C PRO A 234 -4.02 21.92 4.91
N SER A 235 -4.86 22.00 5.95
CA SER A 235 -4.54 22.72 7.20
C SER A 235 -3.34 22.09 7.91
N GLY A 236 -2.57 22.89 8.65
CA GLY A 236 -1.50 22.41 9.53
C GLY A 236 -2.05 21.70 10.77
N LEU A 237 -1.18 21.00 11.51
CA LEU A 237 -1.54 20.22 12.71
C LEU A 237 -2.55 19.10 12.42
N THR A 238 -2.37 18.39 11.30
CA THR A 238 -3.32 17.37 10.83
C THR A 238 -2.72 15.96 10.72
N THR A 239 -1.47 15.79 11.11
CA THR A 239 -0.80 14.48 11.20
C THR A 239 -1.38 13.66 12.35
N GLY A 240 -1.67 12.38 12.10
CA GLY A 240 -2.30 11.47 13.08
C GLY A 240 -1.35 10.45 13.70
N SER A 241 -1.81 9.77 14.75
CA SER A 241 -1.17 8.55 15.28
C SER A 241 -1.50 7.36 14.36
N PRO A 242 -0.59 6.40 14.13
CA PRO A 242 0.77 6.28 14.71
C PRO A 242 1.88 7.07 13.99
N SER A 243 1.56 7.80 12.93
CA SER A 243 2.59 8.47 12.11
C SER A 243 3.34 9.54 12.90
N THR A 244 2.73 10.09 13.95
CA THR A 244 3.36 11.01 14.89
C THR A 244 4.37 10.36 15.84
N GLY A 245 4.49 9.04 15.86
CA GLY A 245 5.49 8.30 16.62
C GLY A 245 6.92 8.71 16.29
N LEU A 246 7.87 8.38 17.17
CA LEU A 246 9.30 8.64 16.92
C LEU A 246 9.99 7.48 16.20
N GLY A 247 9.35 6.32 16.12
CA GLY A 247 9.85 5.15 15.39
C GLY A 247 9.20 4.94 14.01
N SER A 248 8.31 5.84 13.59
CA SER A 248 7.65 5.80 12.29
C SER A 248 8.44 6.58 11.23
N ILE A 249 8.28 6.18 9.97
CA ILE A 249 8.52 7.02 8.81
C ILE A 249 7.15 7.51 8.34
N ALA A 250 6.85 8.77 8.60
CA ALA A 250 5.59 9.40 8.24
C ALA A 250 5.60 9.87 6.78
N SER A 251 4.80 9.22 5.94
CA SER A 251 4.69 9.50 4.51
C SER A 251 3.47 10.36 4.18
N ALA A 252 3.71 11.44 3.44
CA ALA A 252 2.69 12.30 2.86
C ALA A 252 2.48 12.01 1.37
N ALA A 253 1.32 12.40 0.86
CA ALA A 253 0.95 12.19 -0.54
C ALA A 253 1.36 13.40 -1.40
N SER A 254 2.01 13.10 -2.53
CA SER A 254 2.16 14.02 -3.65
C SER A 254 1.07 13.82 -4.69
N LEU A 255 0.85 14.85 -5.49
CA LEU A 255 -0.02 14.84 -6.64
C LEU A 255 0.84 15.15 -7.86
N THR A 256 1.10 14.10 -8.62
CA THR A 256 1.89 14.21 -9.85
C THR A 256 0.99 14.58 -11.03
N PRO A 257 1.50 15.33 -12.03
CA PRO A 257 0.69 15.72 -13.19
C PRO A 257 0.10 14.52 -13.93
N ALA A 258 0.86 13.43 -14.09
CA ALA A 258 0.39 12.22 -14.78
C ALA A 258 -0.85 11.62 -14.10
N HIS A 259 -0.77 11.33 -12.79
CA HIS A 259 -1.86 10.71 -12.05
C HIS A 259 -3.11 11.58 -12.03
N GLU A 260 -2.99 12.89 -11.78
CA GLU A 260 -4.15 13.78 -11.77
C GLU A 260 -4.77 13.88 -13.17
N ARG A 261 -3.97 14.02 -14.21
CA ARG A 261 -4.49 14.15 -15.57
C ARG A 261 -5.22 12.87 -16.01
N ILE A 262 -4.61 11.70 -15.77
CA ILE A 262 -5.22 10.41 -16.07
C ILE A 262 -6.53 10.25 -15.31
N TYR A 263 -6.52 10.45 -14.00
CA TYR A 263 -7.73 10.32 -13.17
C TYR A 263 -8.88 11.21 -13.65
N ARG A 264 -8.58 12.43 -14.13
CA ARG A 264 -9.59 13.39 -14.60
C ARG A 264 -10.09 13.11 -16.02
N ASP A 265 -9.31 12.41 -16.83
CA ASP A 265 -9.70 11.96 -18.18
C ASP A 265 -10.63 10.73 -18.14
N LEU A 266 -10.48 9.88 -17.12
CA LEU A 266 -11.25 8.64 -16.97
C LEU A 266 -12.73 8.91 -16.68
N PRO A 267 -13.63 7.98 -17.08
CA PRO A 267 -15.03 8.01 -16.66
C PRO A 267 -15.15 8.04 -15.13
N SER A 268 -16.13 8.77 -14.62
CA SER A 268 -16.38 8.89 -13.18
C SER A 268 -17.65 8.16 -12.79
N ALA A 269 -17.90 7.96 -11.49
CA ALA A 269 -19.16 7.39 -11.03
C ALA A 269 -20.40 8.20 -11.49
N ALA A 270 -20.25 9.52 -11.66
CA ALA A 270 -21.31 10.39 -12.16
C ALA A 270 -21.48 10.33 -13.68
N ASP A 271 -20.47 9.86 -14.41
CA ASP A 271 -20.51 9.68 -15.86
C ASP A 271 -19.58 8.52 -16.27
N PRO A 272 -20.05 7.27 -16.12
CA PRO A 272 -19.22 6.08 -16.22
C PRO A 272 -18.90 5.69 -17.67
N THR A 273 -19.47 6.38 -18.66
CA THR A 273 -19.32 6.03 -20.08
C THR A 273 -18.49 7.03 -20.86
N THR A 274 -18.32 8.26 -20.37
CA THR A 274 -17.68 9.32 -21.14
C THR A 274 -16.19 9.39 -20.85
N CYS A 275 -15.38 9.08 -21.85
CA CYS A 275 -13.96 9.37 -21.87
C CYS A 275 -13.74 10.87 -22.15
N ARG A 276 -12.96 11.54 -21.30
CA ARG A 276 -12.77 13.00 -21.35
C ARG A 276 -11.31 13.36 -21.59
N LEU A 277 -10.68 12.74 -22.60
CA LEU A 277 -9.26 12.95 -22.90
C LEU A 277 -8.91 14.45 -22.95
N GLY A 278 -7.83 14.81 -22.26
CA GLY A 278 -7.34 16.19 -22.18
C GLY A 278 -8.01 17.03 -21.10
N ARG A 279 -9.09 16.56 -20.46
CA ARG A 279 -9.69 17.24 -19.31
C ARG A 279 -8.70 17.37 -18.16
N GLY A 280 -7.83 16.39 -17.99
CA GLY A 280 -6.74 16.42 -17.02
C GLY A 280 -5.91 17.69 -17.06
N MET A 281 -5.61 18.21 -18.25
CA MET A 281 -4.82 19.44 -18.42
C MET A 281 -5.50 20.68 -17.83
N LEU A 282 -6.83 20.67 -17.69
CA LEU A 282 -7.57 21.76 -17.06
C LEU A 282 -7.41 21.77 -15.54
N TYR A 283 -7.21 20.59 -14.92
CA TYR A 283 -7.04 20.44 -13.48
C TYR A 283 -5.56 20.54 -13.08
N HIS A 284 -4.65 20.05 -13.93
CA HIS A 284 -3.21 20.11 -13.70
C HIS A 284 -2.46 20.64 -14.93
N PRO A 285 -2.45 21.97 -15.17
CA PRO A 285 -1.92 22.56 -16.40
C PRO A 285 -0.39 22.55 -16.50
N THR A 286 0.32 22.44 -15.38
CA THR A 286 1.79 22.48 -15.29
C THR A 286 2.39 21.08 -15.09
N ASN A 287 3.68 20.89 -15.37
CA ASN A 287 4.38 19.63 -15.09
C ASN A 287 5.00 19.59 -13.68
N THR A 288 4.51 20.45 -12.77
CA THR A 288 5.04 20.59 -11.41
C THR A 288 4.40 19.57 -10.47
N ILE A 289 5.19 18.82 -9.73
CA ILE A 289 4.68 17.97 -8.66
C ILE A 289 4.24 18.85 -7.49
N LYS A 290 3.07 18.55 -6.92
CA LYS A 290 2.48 19.29 -5.81
C LYS A 290 2.30 18.36 -4.62
N THR A 291 2.22 18.89 -3.41
CA THR A 291 1.63 18.13 -2.31
C THR A 291 0.14 17.92 -2.60
N ALA A 292 -0.37 16.71 -2.40
CA ALA A 292 -1.78 16.43 -2.59
C ALA A 292 -2.60 17.32 -1.63
N TYR A 293 -3.76 17.78 -2.11
CA TYR A 293 -4.62 18.70 -1.35
C TYR A 293 -5.03 18.12 0.01
N PHE A 294 -5.42 16.84 0.02
CA PHE A 294 -5.87 16.14 1.21
C PHE A 294 -4.73 15.73 2.14
N SER A 295 -3.47 15.68 1.67
CA SER A 295 -2.36 15.17 2.47
C SER A 295 -2.24 15.97 3.75
N SER A 296 -2.28 15.29 4.88
CA SER A 296 -2.05 15.89 6.19
C SER A 296 -0.73 16.62 6.24
N ARG A 297 -0.67 17.67 7.06
CA ARG A 297 0.45 18.59 7.18
C ARG A 297 0.87 18.70 8.63
N GLY A 298 2.18 18.76 8.82
CA GLY A 298 2.76 19.16 10.09
C GLY A 298 2.46 20.63 10.47
N PRO A 299 3.02 21.10 11.58
CA PRO A 299 3.78 20.29 12.53
C PRO A 299 2.89 19.26 13.24
N THR A 300 3.48 18.35 14.02
CA THR A 300 2.74 17.56 15.00
C THR A 300 2.23 18.45 16.14
N ALA A 301 1.32 17.95 16.98
CA ALA A 301 0.78 18.69 18.12
C ALA A 301 1.85 19.16 19.13
N ASP A 302 2.99 18.45 19.21
CA ASP A 302 4.15 18.81 20.05
C ASP A 302 5.23 19.62 19.30
N GLY A 303 4.97 20.04 18.06
CA GLY A 303 5.81 20.99 17.31
C GLY A 303 6.91 20.37 16.43
N ARG A 304 6.95 19.04 16.26
CA ARG A 304 7.88 18.38 15.33
C ARG A 304 7.39 18.51 13.88
N VAL A 305 8.26 18.18 12.90
CA VAL A 305 7.99 18.37 11.46
C VAL A 305 6.73 17.64 10.97
N GLY A 306 6.43 16.45 11.51
CA GLY A 306 5.18 15.69 11.28
C GLY A 306 5.08 14.96 9.94
N VAL A 307 5.96 15.26 8.98
CA VAL A 307 6.09 14.55 7.70
C VAL A 307 7.58 14.32 7.45
N ASP A 308 7.98 13.08 7.26
CA ASP A 308 9.38 12.73 6.98
C ASP A 308 9.66 12.69 5.48
N VAL A 309 8.73 12.12 4.72
CA VAL A 309 8.87 11.90 3.28
C VAL A 309 7.56 12.16 2.53
N ILE A 310 7.65 12.35 1.22
CA ILE A 310 6.50 12.48 0.33
C ILE A 310 6.64 11.46 -0.81
N SER A 311 5.59 10.67 -1.06
CA SER A 311 5.52 9.69 -2.16
C SER A 311 4.30 9.92 -3.05
N ALA A 312 4.19 9.22 -4.17
CA ALA A 312 3.07 9.31 -5.12
C ALA A 312 2.13 8.10 -5.02
#